data_AF-A0A2S8BIT2-F1
#
_entry.id   AF-A0A2S8BIT2-F1
#
_cell.length_a   1.000
_cell.length_b   1.000
_cell.length_c   1.000
_cell.angle_alpha   90.00
_cell.angle_beta   90.00
_cell.angle_gamma   90.00
#
_symmetry.space_group_name_H-M   'P 1'
#
loop_
_entity.id
_entity.type
_entity.pdbx_description
1 polymer ?
#
loop_
_entity_poly.entity_id
_entity_poly.type
_entity_poly.pdbx_seq_one_letter_code
_entity_poly.pdbx_strand_id
1 'polypeptide(L)'
;MVVWTNVGYVALFFLAGILAIPTEIHAAARTDGASGWQRFWRITLPMLRPTMFFVLVTGVVSAAQVFDTVYALTGGGPAGRTDLVAHRIYVEAFGAAAIGRAAVMAVVLFVLLVGITVVQHLYFRRRISYDLT
;
A
#
# COMPACT_ATOMS: atom_id res chain seq x y z
N MET A 1 -0.57 5.93 15.87
CA MET A 1 -1.95 6.15 15.40
C MET A 1 -2.19 5.58 13.99
N VAL A 2 -1.45 6.01 12.96
CA VAL A 2 -1.66 5.57 11.56
C VAL A 2 -1.69 4.05 11.38
N VAL A 3 -0.76 3.31 12.01
CA VAL A 3 -0.75 1.84 11.92
C VAL A 3 -2.01 1.25 12.55
N TRP A 4 -2.40 1.71 13.74
CA TRP A 4 -3.56 1.20 14.47
C TRP A 4 -4.87 1.40 13.71
N THR A 5 -5.07 2.56 13.08
CA THR A 5 -6.27 2.84 12.29
C THR A 5 -6.30 2.07 10.97
N ASN A 6 -5.14 1.75 10.38
CA ASN A 6 -5.07 1.02 9.13
C ASN A 6 -5.14 -0.51 9.29
N VAL A 7 -4.79 -1.05 10.47
CA VAL A 7 -4.78 -2.50 10.74
C VAL A 7 -6.14 -3.15 10.42
N GLY A 8 -7.25 -2.51 10.80
CA GLY A 8 -8.59 -3.04 10.51
C GLY A 8 -8.90 -3.12 9.02
N TYR A 9 -8.55 -2.06 8.27
CA TYR A 9 -8.70 -2.02 6.81
C TYR A 9 -7.89 -3.13 6.14
N VAL A 10 -6.60 -3.21 6.46
CA VAL A 10 -5.69 -4.21 5.90
C VAL A 10 -6.16 -5.64 6.22
N ALA A 11 -6.56 -5.89 7.47
CA ALA A 11 -7.04 -7.20 7.90
C ALA A 11 -8.30 -7.65 7.15
N LEU A 12 -9.25 -6.74 6.92
CA LEU A 12 -10.48 -7.04 6.16
C LEU A 12 -10.19 -7.40 4.70
N PHE A 13 -9.27 -6.68 4.04
CA PHE A 13 -8.86 -7.01 2.68
C PHE A 13 -8.18 -8.38 2.61
N PHE A 14 -7.27 -8.69 3.54
CA PHE A 14 -6.64 -10.01 3.59
C PHE A 14 -7.65 -11.12 3.91
N LEU A 15 -8.61 -10.89 4.80
CA LEU A 15 -9.67 -11.85 5.09
C LEU A 15 -10.51 -12.14 3.85
N ALA A 16 -10.97 -11.09 3.15
CA ALA A 16 -11.72 -11.24 1.90
C ALA A 16 -10.88 -11.99 0.84
N GLY A 17 -9.59 -11.69 0.74
CA GLY A 17 -8.66 -12.38 -0.15
C GLY A 17 -8.51 -13.86 0.17
N ILE A 18 -8.45 -14.23 1.45
CA ILE A 18 -8.36 -15.64 1.89
C ILE A 18 -9.67 -16.37 1.60
N LEU A 19 -10.81 -15.75 1.88
CA LEU A 19 -12.14 -16.32 1.64
C LEU A 19 -12.43 -16.53 0.14
N ALA A 20 -11.80 -15.74 -0.73
CA ALA A 20 -11.89 -15.91 -2.18
C ALA A 20 -11.10 -17.12 -2.71
N ILE A 21 -10.22 -17.74 -1.91
CA ILE A 21 -9.45 -18.91 -2.32
C ILE A 21 -10.35 -20.15 -2.32
N PRO A 22 -10.53 -20.85 -3.46
CA PRO A 22 -11.36 -22.05 -3.53
C PRO A 22 -10.86 -23.14 -2.58
N THR A 23 -11.77 -23.72 -1.79
CA THR A 23 -11.42 -24.72 -0.77
C THR A 23 -10.90 -26.04 -1.37
N GLU A 24 -11.20 -26.30 -2.64
CA GLU A 24 -10.82 -27.48 -3.40
C GLU A 24 -9.30 -27.55 -3.59
N ILE A 25 -8.64 -26.41 -3.84
CA ILE A 25 -7.17 -26.31 -3.96
C ILE A 25 -6.50 -26.73 -2.66
N HIS A 26 -7.10 -26.33 -1.55
CA HIS A 26 -6.65 -26.68 -0.21
C HIS A 26 -6.91 -28.15 0.15
N ALA A 27 -8.01 -28.73 -0.34
CA ALA A 27 -8.30 -30.15 -0.20
C ALA A 27 -7.32 -31.02 -1.03
N ALA A 28 -7.08 -30.66 -2.29
CA ALA A 28 -6.12 -31.34 -3.16
C ALA A 28 -4.71 -31.34 -2.55
N ALA A 29 -4.24 -30.19 -2.06
CA ALA A 29 -2.93 -30.09 -1.42
C ALA A 29 -2.80 -30.97 -0.15
N ARG A 30 -3.90 -31.19 0.58
CA ARG A 30 -3.90 -32.13 1.73
C ARG A 30 -3.79 -33.57 1.26
N THR A 31 -4.47 -33.93 0.17
CA THR A 31 -4.38 -35.26 -0.45
C THR A 31 -2.96 -35.53 -0.94
N ASP A 32 -2.27 -34.50 -1.46
CA ASP A 32 -0.86 -34.56 -1.87
C ASP A 32 0.15 -34.53 -0.70
N GLY A 33 -0.32 -34.56 0.55
CA GLY A 33 0.53 -34.60 1.74
C GLY A 33 1.18 -33.27 2.13
N ALA A 34 0.71 -32.13 1.59
CA ALA A 34 1.30 -30.83 1.91
C ALA A 34 1.00 -30.40 3.36
N SER A 35 2.07 -30.05 4.10
CA SER A 35 1.96 -29.53 5.46
C SER A 35 1.34 -28.13 5.50
N GLY A 36 0.83 -27.69 6.66
CA GLY A 36 0.23 -26.36 6.80
C GLY A 36 1.16 -25.22 6.38
N TRP A 37 2.46 -25.33 6.69
CA TRP A 37 3.46 -24.34 6.29
C TRP A 37 3.72 -24.33 4.77
N GLN A 38 3.75 -25.51 4.15
CA GLN A 38 3.88 -25.62 2.69
C GLN A 38 2.66 -25.01 1.98
N ARG A 39 1.45 -25.27 2.49
CA ARG A 39 0.21 -24.70 1.95
C ARG A 39 0.19 -23.18 2.08
N PHE A 40 0.64 -22.62 3.21
CA PHE A 40 0.72 -21.17 3.37
C PHE A 40 1.65 -20.51 2.34
N TRP A 41 2.91 -20.96 2.25
CA TRP A 41 3.91 -20.32 1.38
C TRP A 41 3.73 -20.63 -0.11
N ARG A 42 3.18 -21.80 -0.46
CA ARG A 42 3.05 -22.24 -1.86
C ARG A 42 1.66 -22.03 -2.45
N ILE A 43 0.63 -21.88 -1.63
CA ILE A 43 -0.76 -21.73 -2.09
C ILE A 43 -1.31 -20.39 -1.60
N THR A 44 -1.50 -20.23 -0.29
CA THR A 44 -2.19 -19.05 0.25
C THR A 44 -1.47 -17.75 -0.08
N LEU A 45 -0.17 -17.64 0.18
CA LEU A 45 0.60 -16.43 -0.07
C LEU A 45 0.69 -16.07 -1.58
N PRO A 46 0.98 -17.01 -2.49
CA PRO A 46 0.90 -16.72 -3.93
C PRO A 46 -0.48 -16.33 -4.42
N MET A 47 -1.55 -16.92 -3.86
CA MET A 47 -2.92 -16.61 -4.26
C MET A 47 -3.41 -15.27 -3.73
N LEU A 48 -2.88 -14.81 -2.59
CA LEU A 48 -3.15 -13.47 -2.05
C LEU A 48 -2.40 -12.34 -2.75
N ARG A 49 -1.61 -12.62 -3.80
CA ARG A 49 -0.85 -11.59 -4.53
C ARG A 49 -1.71 -10.41 -5.03
N PRO A 50 -2.93 -10.60 -5.59
CA PRO A 50 -3.78 -9.49 -6.00
C PRO A 50 -4.20 -8.62 -4.82
N THR A 51 -4.57 -9.25 -3.69
CA THR A 51 -4.92 -8.56 -2.45
C THR A 51 -3.72 -7.81 -1.87
N MET A 52 -2.54 -8.43 -1.85
CA MET A 52 -1.29 -7.78 -1.42
C MET A 52 -0.96 -6.59 -2.30
N PHE A 53 -1.10 -6.70 -3.62
CA PHE A 53 -0.89 -5.59 -4.53
C PHE A 53 -1.81 -4.42 -4.20
N PHE A 54 -3.11 -4.69 -4.07
CA PHE A 54 -4.09 -3.67 -3.74
C PHE A 54 -3.76 -2.96 -2.43
N VAL A 55 -3.55 -3.71 -1.35
CA VAL A 55 -3.24 -3.17 -0.03
C VAL A 55 -1.92 -2.39 -0.02
N LEU A 56 -0.91 -2.84 -0.77
CA LEU A 56 0.39 -2.19 -0.83
C LEU A 56 0.31 -0.86 -1.61
N VAL A 57 -0.42 -0.84 -2.72
CA VAL A 57 -0.65 0.39 -3.50
C VAL A 57 -1.45 1.39 -2.67
N THR A 58 -2.61 0.98 -2.14
CA THR A 58 -3.46 1.88 -1.35
C THR A 58 -2.75 2.34 -0.08
N GLY A 59 -2.00 1.46 0.58
CA GLY A 59 -1.19 1.80 1.74
C GLY A 59 -0.09 2.83 1.44
N VAL A 60 0.62 2.70 0.32
CA VAL A 60 1.65 3.69 -0.09
C VAL A 60 1.01 5.03 -0.44
N VAL A 61 -0.11 5.02 -1.17
CA VAL A 61 -0.86 6.24 -1.51
C VAL A 61 -1.38 6.91 -0.25
N SER A 62 -2.01 6.15 0.65
CA SER A 62 -2.48 6.67 1.94
C SER A 62 -1.34 7.23 2.76
N ALA A 63 -0.21 6.53 2.88
CA ALA A 63 0.97 7.00 3.62
C ALA A 63 1.51 8.34 3.08
N ALA A 64 1.53 8.50 1.75
CA ALA A 64 1.93 9.75 1.11
C ALA A 64 0.91 10.89 1.32
N GLN A 65 -0.36 10.55 1.54
CA GLN A 65 -1.45 11.47 1.86
C GLN A 65 -1.58 11.77 3.36
N VAL A 66 -0.80 11.15 4.26
CA VAL A 66 -0.82 11.45 5.71
C VAL A 66 -0.12 12.79 6.01
N PHE A 67 -0.46 13.85 5.28
CA PHE A 67 0.01 15.20 5.57
C PHE A 67 -0.79 15.82 6.73
N ASP A 68 -2.10 15.54 6.79
CA ASP A 68 -3.02 16.06 7.80
C ASP A 68 -2.62 15.64 9.23
N THR A 69 -2.23 14.37 9.41
CA THR A 69 -1.84 13.85 10.73
C THR A 69 -0.51 14.41 11.22
N VAL A 70 0.46 14.62 10.31
CA VAL A 70 1.75 15.25 10.66
C VAL A 70 1.57 16.73 10.96
N TYR A 71 0.75 17.43 10.18
CA TYR A 71 0.37 18.82 10.44
C TYR A 71 -0.34 18.96 11.81
N ALA A 72 -1.37 18.14 12.06
CA ALA A 72 -2.18 18.22 13.27
C ALA A 72 -1.45 17.79 14.56
N LEU A 73 -0.51 16.84 14.49
CA LEU A 73 0.17 16.31 15.68
C LEU A 73 1.55 16.92 15.96
N THR A 74 2.28 17.35 14.94
CA THR A 74 3.69 17.72 15.10
C THR A 74 4.09 19.05 14.45
N GLY A 75 3.30 19.57 13.52
CA GLY A 75 3.66 20.76 12.74
C GLY A 75 5.04 20.66 12.05
N GLY A 76 5.54 19.45 11.79
CA GLY A 76 6.87 19.21 11.21
C GLY A 76 8.05 19.18 12.22
N GLY A 77 7.80 19.14 13.53
CA GLY A 77 8.84 19.19 14.57
C GLY A 77 9.32 17.84 15.13
N PRO A 78 10.52 17.78 15.78
CA PRO A 78 11.53 18.83 15.91
C PRO A 78 12.58 18.77 14.78
N ALA A 79 13.00 19.95 14.30
CA ALA A 79 14.01 20.13 13.25
C ALA A 79 13.69 19.45 11.89
N GLY A 80 12.42 19.33 11.51
CA GLY A 80 12.04 18.78 10.20
C GLY A 80 12.23 17.26 10.06
N ARG A 81 12.47 16.52 11.16
CA ARG A 81 12.70 15.06 11.10
C ARG A 81 11.47 14.23 10.75
N THR A 82 10.28 14.80 10.96
CA THR A 82 8.98 14.22 10.60
C THR A 82 8.36 14.91 9.38
N ASP A 83 9.11 15.80 8.73
CA ASP A 83 8.64 16.63 7.63
C ASP A 83 8.43 15.78 6.38
N LEU A 84 7.17 15.43 6.14
CA LEU A 84 6.75 14.77 4.91
C LEU A 84 6.80 15.79 3.77
N VAL A 85 7.15 15.36 2.56
CA VAL A 85 7.18 16.22 1.36
C VAL A 85 5.86 16.99 1.17
N ALA A 86 4.73 16.36 1.53
CA ALA A 86 3.41 16.97 1.50
C ALA A 86 3.22 18.12 2.53
N HIS A 87 3.87 18.07 3.70
CA HIS A 87 3.84 19.17 4.68
C HIS A 87 4.59 20.40 4.15
N ARG A 88 5.77 20.21 3.55
CA ARG A 88 6.50 21.32 2.91
C ARG A 88 5.72 21.99 1.79
N ILE A 89 5.05 21.21 0.93
CA ILE A 89 4.19 21.75 -0.12
C ILE A 89 3.12 22.69 0.47
N TYR A 90 2.51 22.30 1.59
CA TYR A 90 1.51 23.12 2.27
C TYR A 90 2.09 24.42 2.84
N VAL A 91 3.21 24.33 3.56
CA VAL A 91 3.89 25.51 4.15
C VAL A 91 4.36 26.48 3.05
N GLU A 92 4.91 25.98 1.95
CA GLU A 92 5.32 26.81 0.81
C GLU A 92 4.14 27.48 0.10
N ALA A 93 3.02 26.75 -0.08
CA ALA A 93 1.85 27.25 -0.78
C ALA A 93 1.11 28.32 0.02
N PHE A 94 0.88 28.08 1.31
CA PHE A 94 -0.01 28.89 2.13
C PHE A 94 0.72 29.76 3.16
N GLY A 95 1.89 29.34 3.64
CA GLY A 95 2.70 30.13 4.58
C GLY A 95 3.59 31.17 3.88
N ALA A 96 4.36 30.72 2.90
CA ALA A 96 5.28 31.58 2.15
C ALA A 96 4.67 32.24 0.90
N ALA A 97 3.41 31.93 0.57
CA ALA A 97 2.72 32.33 -0.66
C ALA A 97 3.49 32.00 -1.96
N ALA A 98 4.43 31.05 -1.90
CA ALA A 98 5.29 30.65 -3.01
C ALA A 98 4.65 29.51 -3.81
N ILE A 99 3.47 29.79 -4.39
CA ILE A 99 2.61 28.82 -5.07
C ILE A 99 3.36 28.07 -6.19
N GLY A 100 4.20 28.76 -6.96
CA GLY A 100 4.99 28.14 -8.02
C GLY A 100 5.97 27.08 -7.51
N ARG A 101 6.62 27.32 -6.36
CA ARG A 101 7.55 26.35 -5.76
C ARG A 101 6.80 25.15 -5.17
N ALA A 102 5.65 25.39 -4.53
CA ALA A 102 4.78 24.33 -4.05
C ALA A 102 4.27 23.43 -5.19
N ALA A 103 3.89 24.02 -6.33
CA ALA A 103 3.40 23.29 -7.49
C ALA A 103 4.45 22.34 -8.07
N VAL A 104 5.71 22.79 -8.20
CA VAL A 104 6.82 21.93 -8.68
C VAL A 104 7.04 20.76 -7.72
N MET A 105 7.05 21.02 -6.42
CA MET A 105 7.19 19.97 -5.40
C MET A 105 6.05 18.95 -5.46
N ALA A 106 4.81 19.40 -5.67
CA ALA A 106 3.65 18.53 -5.82
C ALA A 106 3.74 17.65 -7.07
N VAL A 107 4.17 18.21 -8.21
CA VAL A 107 4.36 17.45 -9.45
C VAL A 107 5.46 16.40 -9.28
N VAL A 108 6.58 16.73 -8.63
CA VAL A 108 7.66 15.77 -8.37
C VAL A 108 7.17 14.62 -7.48
N LEU A 109 6.43 14.93 -6.41
CA LEU A 109 5.83 13.92 -5.54
C LEU A 109 4.86 13.02 -6.31
N PHE A 110 4.02 13.62 -7.17
CA PHE A 110 3.10 12.88 -8.03
C PHE A 110 3.82 11.91 -8.96
N VAL A 111 4.86 12.36 -9.67
CA VAL A 111 5.67 11.52 -10.56
C VAL A 111 6.34 10.38 -9.80
N LEU A 112 6.83 10.64 -8.58
CA LEU A 112 7.44 9.62 -7.73
C LEU A 112 6.41 8.55 -7.32
N LEU A 113 5.22 8.95 -6.88
CA LEU A 113 4.15 8.01 -6.52
C LEU A 113 3.66 7.18 -7.71
N VAL A 114 3.52 7.80 -8.88
CA VAL A 114 3.20 7.09 -10.13
C VAL A 114 4.32 6.10 -10.47
N GLY A 115 5.58 6.49 -10.35
CA GLY A 115 6.73 5.62 -10.56
C GLY A 115 6.70 4.39 -9.64
N ILE A 116 6.46 4.58 -8.34
CA ILE A 116 6.31 3.48 -7.39
C ILE A 116 5.14 2.58 -7.79
N THR A 117 3.98 3.17 -8.11
CA THR A 117 2.78 2.42 -8.50
C THR A 117 3.00 1.59 -9.77
N VAL A 118 3.72 2.15 -10.76
CA VAL A 118 4.10 1.43 -11.98
C VAL A 118 5.04 0.27 -11.67
N VAL A 119 6.06 0.48 -10.82
CA VAL A 119 6.98 -0.60 -10.40
C VAL A 119 6.23 -1.72 -9.68
N GLN A 120 5.33 -1.35 -8.75
CA GLN A 120 4.45 -2.31 -8.07
C GLN A 120 3.61 -3.06 -9.11
N HIS A 121 2.96 -2.36 -10.03
CA HIS A 121 2.13 -2.99 -11.06
C HIS A 121 2.94 -3.94 -11.95
N LEU A 122 4.13 -3.56 -12.40
CA LEU A 122 5.00 -4.41 -13.21
C LEU A 122 5.46 -5.68 -12.47
N TYR A 123 5.75 -5.56 -11.18
CA TYR A 123 6.12 -6.71 -10.34
C TYR A 123 4.96 -7.71 -10.18
N PHE A 124 3.75 -7.22 -9.95
CA PHE A 124 2.58 -8.07 -9.73
C PHE A 124 1.93 -8.56 -11.03
N ARG A 125 1.98 -7.81 -12.14
CA ARG A 125 1.35 -8.14 -13.43
C ARG A 125 1.80 -9.49 -14.01
N ARG A 126 3.05 -9.89 -13.81
CA ARG A 126 3.58 -11.17 -14.32
C ARG A 126 3.02 -12.41 -13.61
N ARG A 127 2.24 -12.24 -12.54
CA ARG A 127 1.81 -13.34 -11.65
C ARG A 127 0.32 -13.32 -11.32
N ILE A 128 -0.48 -12.53 -12.05
CA ILE A 128 -1.94 -12.47 -11.96
C ILE A 128 -2.48 -13.17 -13.20
N SER A 129 -2.53 -14.50 -13.17
CA SER A 129 -3.26 -15.29 -14.15
C SER A 129 -4.34 -16.03 -13.38
N TYR A 130 -5.53 -15.42 -13.32
CA TYR A 130 -6.75 -16.07 -12.88
C TYR A 130 -7.79 -15.94 -13.99
N ASP A 131 -7.49 -16.57 -15.12
CA ASP A 131 -8.55 -17.03 -16.01
C ASP A 131 -8.84 -18.48 -15.64
N LEU A 132 -9.77 -18.65 -14.72
CA LEU A 132 -10.58 -19.86 -14.62
C LEU A 132 -11.82 -19.60 -15.48
N THR A 133 -11.64 -19.67 -16.81
CA THR A 133 -12.74 -19.95 -17.74
C THR A 133 -12.88 -21.44 -17.93
#